data_AF-A0A0P9SG87-F1
#
_entry.id   AF-A0A0P9SG87-F1
#
_cell.length_a   1.000
_cell.length_b   1.000
_cell.length_c   1.000
_cell.angle_alpha   90.00
_cell.angle_beta   90.00
_cell.angle_gamma   90.00
#
_symmetry.space_group_name_H-M   'P 1'
#
loop_
_entity.id
_entity.type
_entity.pdbx_description
1 polymer ?
#
loop_
_entity_poly.entity_id
_entity_poly.type
_entity_poly.pdbx_seq_one_letter_code
_entity_poly.pdbx_strand_id
1 'polypeptide(L)' 'MLLRVALQIARDDFEDRRERQRQGIDLAKGADRYAGRKPDTKMHERVIALKSGGCSIAETARLAGVSVSQVKRVWA' A
#
# COMPACT_ATOMS: atom_id res chain seq x y z
N MET A 1 3.12 19.82 -41.02
CA MET A 1 3.25 18.34 -40.94
C MET A 1 4.21 17.86 -39.84
N LEU A 2 5.33 18.55 -39.59
CA LEU A 2 6.31 18.17 -38.55
C LEU A 2 5.73 18.02 -37.12
N LEU A 3 4.83 18.92 -36.70
CA LEU A 3 4.20 18.85 -35.38
C LEU A 3 3.43 17.54 -35.16
N ARG A 4 2.67 17.08 -36.16
CA ARG A 4 1.87 15.86 -36.04
C ARG A 4 2.77 14.62 -35.89
N VAL A 5 3.88 14.59 -36.63
CA VAL A 5 4.89 13.52 -36.53
C VAL A 5 5.56 13.54 -35.16
N ALA A 6 5.98 14.71 -34.68
CA ALA A 6 6.59 14.85 -33.36
C ALA A 6 5.65 14.42 -32.22
N LEU A 7 4.36 14.76 -32.32
CA LEU A 7 3.34 14.33 -31.35
C LEU A 7 3.12 12.82 -31.38
N GLN A 8 3.13 12.20 -32.57
CA GLN A 8 3.02 10.74 -32.68
C GLN A 8 4.22 10.04 -32.05
N ILE A 9 5.44 10.51 -32.34
CA ILE A 9 6.67 9.94 -31.74
C ILE A 9 6.63 10.05 -30.21
N ALA A 10 6.21 11.19 -29.67
CA ALA A 10 6.10 11.37 -28.22
C ALA A 10 5.04 10.44 -27.59
N ARG A 11 3.95 10.17 -28.32
CA ARG A 11 2.91 9.23 -27.89
C ARG A 11 3.44 7.80 -27.87
N ASP A 12 4.09 7.38 -28.96
CA ASP A 12 4.62 6.03 -29.12
C ASP A 12 5.67 5.73 -28.04
N ASP A 13 6.60 6.66 -27.76
CA ASP A 13 7.58 6.52 -26.67
C ASP A 13 6.91 6.34 -25.29
N PHE A 14 5.84 7.10 -25.02
CA PHE A 14 5.11 6.98 -23.76
C PHE A 14 4.41 5.61 -23.65
N GLU A 15 3.76 5.16 -24.71
CA GLU A 15 3.09 3.86 -24.74
C GLU A 15 4.09 2.72 -24.55
N ASP A 16 5.25 2.79 -25.22
CA ASP A 16 6.35 1.86 -25.08
C ASP A 16 6.90 1.78 -23.65
N ARG A 17 7.14 2.93 -23.01
CA ARG A 17 7.62 2.96 -21.61
C ARG A 17 6.59 2.38 -20.66
N ARG A 18 5.31 2.70 -20.87
CA ARG A 18 4.21 2.18 -20.07
C ARG A 18 4.08 0.66 -20.24
N GLU A 19 4.24 0.15 -21.45
CA GLU A 19 4.17 -1.28 -21.76
C GLU A 19 5.31 -2.05 -21.09
N ARG A 20 6.56 -1.57 -21.23
CA ARG A 20 7.71 -2.19 -20.56
C ARG A 20 7.58 -2.15 -19.04
N GLN A 21 7.07 -1.05 -18.49
CA GLN A 21 6.82 -0.94 -17.05
C GLN A 21 5.76 -1.97 -16.61
N ARG A 22 4.66 -2.12 -17.36
CA ARG A 22 3.61 -3.11 -17.08
C ARG A 22 4.20 -4.52 -17.06
N GLN A 23 4.94 -4.90 -18.10
CA GLN A 23 5.60 -6.20 -18.18
C GLN A 23 6.54 -6.44 -17.00
N GLY A 24 7.35 -5.45 -16.62
CA GLY A 24 8.22 -5.54 -15.45
C GLY A 24 7.46 -5.70 -14.13
N ILE A 25 6.34 -4.98 -13.97
CA ILE A 25 5.47 -5.11 -12.80
C ILE A 25 4.87 -6.52 -12.75
N ASP A 26 4.40 -7.05 -13.87
CA ASP A 26 3.77 -8.38 -13.92
C ASP A 26 4.77 -9.49 -13.60
N LEU A 27 6.01 -9.40 -14.10
CA LEU A 27 7.11 -10.29 -13.72
C LEU A 27 7.41 -10.21 -12.21
N ALA A 28 7.48 -8.99 -11.65
CA ALA A 28 7.76 -8.80 -10.23
C ALA A 28 6.59 -9.24 -9.32
N LYS A 29 5.34 -9.14 -9.79
CA LYS A 29 4.16 -9.74 -9.11
C LYS A 29 4.22 -11.26 -9.14
N GLY A 30 4.57 -11.87 -10.28
CA GLY A 30 4.75 -13.32 -10.39
C GLY A 30 5.88 -13.86 -9.51
N ALA A 31 6.89 -13.03 -9.23
CA ALA A 31 7.98 -13.33 -8.30
C ALA A 31 7.69 -12.89 -6.83
N ASP A 32 6.43 -12.57 -6.50
CA ASP A 32 5.97 -12.17 -5.16
C ASP A 32 6.75 -11.01 -4.52
N ARG A 33 7.26 -10.07 -5.33
CA ARG A 33 8.04 -8.92 -4.83
C ARG A 33 7.17 -7.81 -4.26
N TYR A 34 5.87 -7.82 -4.54
CA TYR A 34 4.91 -6.79 -4.12
C TYR A 34 4.01 -7.27 -2.99
N ALA A 35 4.55 -7.39 -1.77
CA ALA A 35 3.79 -7.75 -0.56
C ALA A 35 3.04 -6.55 0.09
N GLY A 36 3.03 -5.39 -0.56
CA GLY A 36 2.43 -4.16 -0.02
C GLY A 36 3.22 -3.54 1.14
N ARG A 37 2.55 -2.71 1.95
CA ARG A 37 3.17 -2.10 3.14
C ARG A 37 3.28 -3.16 4.24
N LYS A 38 4.49 -3.39 4.73
CA LYS A 38 4.72 -4.32 5.86
C LYS A 38 3.94 -3.86 7.10
N PRO A 39 3.25 -4.78 7.80
CA PRO A 39 2.54 -4.44 9.03
C PRO A 39 3.53 -4.07 10.13
N ASP A 40 3.11 -3.17 11.02
CA ASP A 40 3.82 -2.89 12.26
C ASP A 40 3.35 -3.89 13.32
N THR A 41 4.09 -4.99 13.44
CA THR A 41 3.74 -6.10 14.33
C THR A 41 3.76 -5.69 15.80
N LYS A 42 4.73 -4.85 16.22
CA LYS A 42 4.82 -4.35 17.60
C LYS A 42 3.62 -3.50 17.97
N MET A 43 3.18 -2.63 17.04
CA MET A 43 1.96 -1.86 17.25
C MET A 43 0.74 -2.77 17.35
N HIS A 44 0.62 -3.81 16.50
CA HIS A 44 -0.48 -4.76 16.58
C HIS A 44 -0.51 -5.50 17.92
N GLU A 45 0.64 -6.00 18.39
CA GLU A 45 0.79 -6.65 19.70
C GLU A 45 0.33 -5.73 20.83
N ARG A 46 0.72 -4.44 20.79
CA ARG A 46 0.28 -3.45 21.78
C ARG A 46 -1.23 -3.25 21.76
N VAL A 47 -1.83 -3.15 20.58
CA VAL A 47 -3.30 -3.04 20.42
C VAL A 47 -4.01 -4.26 21.00
N ILE A 48 -3.52 -5.47 20.70
CA ILE A 48 -4.08 -6.73 21.23
C ILE A 48 -3.98 -6.76 22.75
N ALA A 49 -2.81 -6.47 23.32
CA ALA A 49 -2.61 -6.47 24.77
C ALA A 49 -3.56 -5.50 25.50
N LEU A 50 -3.72 -4.28 24.98
CA LEU A 50 -4.66 -3.29 25.53
C LEU A 50 -6.11 -3.74 25.41
N LYS A 51 -6.50 -4.33 24.27
CA LYS A 51 -7.87 -4.84 24.08
C LYS A 51 -8.20 -6.03 24.98
N SER A 52 -7.26 -6.96 25.14
CA SER A 52 -7.37 -8.10 26.05
C SER A 52 -7.42 -7.66 27.52
N GLY A 53 -6.75 -6.55 27.87
CA GLY A 53 -6.84 -5.90 29.17
C GLY A 53 -8.16 -5.14 29.43
N GLY A 54 -9.12 -5.21 28.50
CA GLY A 54 -10.45 -4.59 28.68
C GLY A 54 -10.54 -3.13 28.25
N CYS A 55 -9.50 -2.53 27.66
CA CYS A 55 -9.57 -1.15 27.18
C CYS A 55 -10.64 -1.00 26.08
N SER A 56 -11.34 0.14 26.09
CA SER A 56 -12.26 0.51 25.01
C SER A 56 -11.48 0.75 23.71
N ILE A 57 -12.18 0.74 22.57
CA ILE A 57 -11.56 0.97 21.26
C ILE A 57 -10.92 2.37 21.18
N ALA A 58 -11.65 3.40 21.63
CA ALA A 58 -11.15 4.78 21.65
C ALA A 58 -9.93 4.92 22.58
N GLU A 59 -9.96 4.25 23.72
CA GLU A 59 -8.85 4.29 24.67
C GLU A 59 -7.61 3.59 24.14
N THR A 60 -7.80 2.42 23.53
CA THR A 60 -6.72 1.67 22.90
C THR A 60 -6.07 2.46 21.78
N ALA A 61 -6.87 3.16 20.96
CA ALA A 61 -6.38 4.01 19.88
C ALA A 61 -5.47 5.12 20.42
N ARG A 62 -5.92 5.81 21.47
CA ARG A 62 -5.17 6.85 22.17
C ARG A 62 -3.86 6.32 22.77
N LEU A 63 -3.92 5.20 23.49
CA LEU A 63 -2.76 4.61 24.18
C LEU A 63 -1.75 3.97 23.21
N ALA A 64 -2.21 3.37 22.11
CA ALA A 64 -1.35 2.78 21.09
C ALA A 64 -0.87 3.78 20.02
N GLY A 65 -1.40 5.01 20.02
CA GLY A 65 -1.03 6.06 19.06
C GLY A 65 -1.52 5.79 17.63
N VAL A 66 -2.66 5.11 17.48
CA VAL A 66 -3.23 4.73 16.18
C VAL A 66 -4.68 5.19 16.06
N SER A 67 -5.23 5.15 14.84
CA SER A 67 -6.64 5.49 14.64
C SER A 67 -7.57 4.41 15.19
N VAL A 68 -8.80 4.82 15.54
CA VAL A 68 -9.88 3.89 15.93
C VAL A 68 -10.11 2.82 14.85
N SER A 69 -10.05 3.18 13.57
CA SER A 69 -10.17 2.24 12.46
C SER A 69 -9.05 1.22 12.45
N GLN A 70 -7.82 1.61 12.80
CA GLN A 70 -6.70 0.69 12.91
C GLN A 70 -6.88 -0.30 14.06
N VAL A 71 -7.36 0.17 15.22
CA VAL A 71 -7.71 -0.72 16.34
C VAL A 71 -8.76 -1.74 15.92
N LYS A 72 -9.84 -1.28 15.27
CA LYS A 72 -10.89 -2.18 14.76
C LYS A 72 -10.35 -3.18 13.76
N ARG A 73 -9.48 -2.77 12.83
CA ARG A 73 -8.89 -3.66 11.82
C ARG A 73 -7.98 -4.74 12.43
N VAL A 74 -7.30 -4.42 13.53
CA VAL A 74 -6.38 -5.36 14.22
C VAL A 74 -7.15 -6.29 15.17
N TRP A 75 -8.25 -5.81 15.76
CA TRP A 75 -9.02 -6.54 16.77
C TRP A 75 -10.23 -7.35 16.23
N ALA A 76 -10.83 -6.91 15.11
CA ALA A 76 -11.91 -7.63 14.45
C ALA A 76 -11.39 -8.91 13.79
#